data_AF-A0A945Y730-F1
#
_entry.id   AF-A0A945Y730-F1
#
_cell.length_a   1.000
_cell.length_b   1.000
_cell.length_c   1.000
_cell.angle_alpha   90.00
_cell.angle_beta   90.00
_cell.angle_gamma   90.00
#
_symmetry.space_group_name_H-M   'P 1'
#
loop_
_entity.id
_entity.type
_entity.pdbx_description
1 polymer ?
#
loop_
_entity_poly.entity_id
_entity_poly.type
_entity_poly.pdbx_seq_one_letter_code
_entity_poly.pdbx_strand_id
1 'polypeptide(L)'
;MNINNEQLDTIKELFNIGVGRAAQTLSTMLNSFIQLEVPTVEIFENPDYSELKSRFDLDNVSAVSMDYESSFSGSVFLMIPPESATVLVSALVNEEPAPSVLTLYEREPCVR
;
A
#
# COMPACT_ATOMS: atom_id res chain seq x y z
N MET A 1 8.83 -20.16 10.31
CA MET A 1 9.01 -19.26 11.46
C MET A 1 7.75 -19.33 12.31
N ASN A 2 7.82 -19.77 13.57
CA ASN A 2 6.60 -19.89 14.38
C ASN A 2 6.28 -18.53 15.03
N ILE A 3 5.32 -17.81 14.45
CA ILE A 3 4.79 -16.54 14.98
C ILE A 3 3.51 -16.87 15.77
N ASN A 4 3.43 -16.42 17.01
CA ASN A 4 2.23 -16.62 17.84
C ASN A 4 1.23 -15.45 17.73
N ASN A 5 0.04 -15.62 18.31
CA ASN A 5 -1.02 -14.61 18.24
C ASN A 5 -0.62 -13.28 18.90
N GLU A 6 0.12 -13.29 20.00
CA GLU A 6 0.58 -12.06 20.67
C GLU A 6 1.54 -11.25 19.77
N GLN A 7 2.41 -11.95 19.05
CA GLN A 7 3.33 -11.35 18.08
C GLN A 7 2.58 -10.78 16.87
N LEU A 8 1.57 -11.51 16.35
CA LEU A 8 0.71 -10.99 15.27
C LEU A 8 -0.06 -9.74 15.69
N ASP A 9 -0.62 -9.73 16.90
CA ASP A 9 -1.32 -8.56 17.44
C ASP A 9 -0.36 -7.37 17.65
N THR A 10 0.86 -7.64 18.11
CA THR A 10 1.90 -6.62 18.23
C THR A 10 2.27 -6.02 16.87
N ILE A 11 2.40 -6.87 15.84
CA ILE A 11 2.67 -6.42 14.46
C ILE A 11 1.50 -5.58 13.95
N LYS A 12 0.26 -6.03 14.16
CA LYS A 12 -0.96 -5.30 13.78
C LYS A 12 -1.01 -3.91 14.42
N GLU A 13 -0.70 -3.81 15.72
CA GLU A 13 -0.68 -2.52 16.43
C GLU A 13 0.42 -1.60 15.90
N LEU A 14 1.61 -2.14 15.63
CA LEU A 14 2.70 -1.38 15.01
C LEU A 14 2.28 -0.78 13.66
N PHE A 15 1.61 -1.57 12.83
CA PHE A 15 1.10 -1.09 11.55
C PHE A 15 -0.02 -0.06 11.74
N ASN A 16 -0.96 -0.26 12.67
CA ASN A 16 -2.01 0.72 12.99
C ASN A 16 -1.43 2.08 13.38
N ILE A 17 -0.34 2.12 14.17
CA ILE A 17 0.37 3.37 14.49
C ILE A 17 0.94 4.02 13.23
N GLY A 18 1.57 3.23 12.36
CA GLY A 18 2.14 3.70 11.09
C GLY A 18 1.09 4.27 10.14
N VAL A 19 0.01 3.53 9.88
CA VAL A 19 -1.07 3.99 8.99
C VAL A 19 -1.88 5.13 9.61
N GLY A 20 -1.98 5.22 10.95
CA GLY A 20 -2.58 6.37 11.62
C GLY A 20 -1.82 7.67 11.34
N ARG A 21 -0.48 7.62 11.34
CA ARG A 21 0.36 8.77 10.93
C ARG A 21 0.15 9.11 9.46
N ALA A 22 0.09 8.11 8.58
CA ALA A 22 -0.20 8.33 7.17
C ALA A 22 -1.58 8.97 6.96
N ALA A 23 -2.60 8.52 7.69
CA ALA A 23 -3.95 9.08 7.67
C ALA A 23 -3.95 10.55 8.09
N GLN A 24 -3.21 10.90 9.15
CA GLN A 24 -3.06 12.30 9.58
C GLN A 24 -2.38 13.17 8.52
N THR A 25 -1.32 12.67 7.87
CA THR A 25 -0.65 13.37 6.77
C THR A 25 -1.60 13.58 5.58
N LEU A 26 -2.29 12.53 5.14
CA LEU A 26 -3.27 12.62 4.05
C LEU A 26 -4.41 13.57 4.41
N SER A 27 -4.90 13.51 5.65
CA SER A 27 -5.97 14.39 6.13
C SER A 27 -5.57 15.87 6.03
N THR A 28 -4.31 16.17 6.36
CA THR A 28 -3.74 17.51 6.23
C THR A 28 -3.61 17.92 4.76
N MET A 29 -3.11 17.03 3.90
CA MET A 29 -2.95 17.29 2.46
C MET A 29 -4.28 17.54 1.75
N LEU A 30 -5.32 16.79 2.12
CA LEU A 30 -6.63 16.80 1.47
C LEU A 30 -7.66 17.68 2.18
N ASN A 31 -7.30 18.28 3.32
CA ASN A 31 -8.21 19.00 4.21
C ASN A 31 -9.53 18.24 4.47
N SER A 32 -9.41 16.92 4.68
CA SER A 32 -10.53 15.99 4.82
C SER A 32 -10.25 15.02 5.96
N PHE A 33 -11.30 14.55 6.64
CA PHE A 33 -11.13 13.53 7.68
C PHE A 33 -10.83 12.18 7.03
N ILE A 34 -9.67 11.61 7.35
CA ILE A 34 -9.21 10.32 6.82
C ILE A 34 -8.94 9.38 7.99
N GLN A 35 -9.51 8.18 7.88
CA GLN A 35 -9.28 7.07 8.80
C GLN A 35 -8.72 5.89 8.01
N LEU A 36 -7.61 5.34 8.48
CA LEU A 36 -7.02 4.12 7.97
C LEU A 36 -6.89 3.13 9.12
N GLU A 37 -7.15 1.86 8.83
CA GLU A 37 -7.02 0.77 9.79
C GLU A 37 -6.43 -0.47 9.11
N VAL A 38 -5.74 -1.29 9.89
CA VAL A 38 -5.26 -2.60 9.45
C VAL A 38 -6.17 -3.66 10.05
N PRO A 39 -7.11 -4.23 9.29
CA PRO A 39 -8.06 -5.19 9.83
C PRO A 39 -7.42 -6.56 10.12
N THR A 40 -6.51 -7.01 9.25
CA THR A 40 -5.88 -8.34 9.29
C THR A 40 -4.40 -8.26 8.98
N VAL A 41 -3.64 -9.20 9.52
CA VAL A 41 -2.22 -9.43 9.22
C VAL A 41 -2.03 -10.92 8.98
N GLU A 42 -1.45 -11.27 7.85
CA GLU A 42 -1.14 -12.65 7.47
C GLU A 42 0.34 -12.76 7.13
N ILE A 43 0.96 -13.87 7.53
CA ILE A 43 2.37 -14.17 7.26
C ILE A 43 2.43 -15.36 6.32
N PHE A 44 3.13 -15.19 5.21
CA PHE A 44 3.34 -16.23 4.22
C PHE A 44 4.77 -16.76 4.30
N GLU A 45 4.92 -18.07 4.47
CA GLU A 45 6.21 -18.74 4.34
C GLU A 45 6.36 -19.24 2.90
N ASN A 46 7.31 -18.68 2.15
CA ASN A 46 7.53 -19.01 0.73
C ASN A 46 6.24 -18.97 -0.11
N PRO A 47 5.55 -17.81 -0.17
CA PRO A 47 4.31 -17.74 -0.92
C PRO A 47 4.52 -18.12 -2.39
N ASP A 48 3.66 -18.99 -2.92
CA ASP A 48 3.55 -19.17 -4.36
C ASP A 48 2.94 -17.89 -4.95
N TYR A 49 3.66 -17.24 -5.86
CA TYR A 49 3.20 -16.05 -6.54
C TYR A 49 1.85 -16.27 -7.22
N SER A 50 1.60 -17.47 -7.75
CA SER A 50 0.33 -17.84 -8.38
C SER A 50 -0.83 -17.83 -7.39
N GLU A 51 -0.58 -18.26 -6.15
CA GLU A 51 -1.56 -18.24 -5.07
C GLU A 51 -1.89 -16.80 -4.68
N LEU A 52 -0.86 -15.99 -4.39
CA LEU A 52 -1.02 -14.58 -4.06
C LEU A 52 -1.75 -13.81 -5.16
N LYS A 53 -1.38 -14.09 -6.42
CA LYS A 53 -2.00 -13.49 -7.60
C LYS A 53 -3.51 -13.76 -7.66
N SER A 54 -3.93 -15.00 -7.43
CA SER A 54 -5.36 -15.33 -7.45
C SER A 54 -6.11 -14.76 -6.23
N ARG A 55 -5.46 -14.71 -5.06
CA ARG A 55 -6.07 -14.26 -3.81
C ARG A 55 -6.29 -12.75 -3.78
N PHE A 56 -5.38 -11.98 -4.36
CA PHE A 56 -5.37 -10.53 -4.29
C PHE A 56 -5.64 -9.84 -5.63
N ASP A 57 -6.07 -10.60 -6.65
CA ASP A 57 -6.36 -10.12 -8.01
C ASP A 57 -5.26 -9.19 -8.55
N LEU A 58 -4.02 -9.67 -8.53
CA LEU A 58 -2.85 -8.84 -8.86
C LEU A 58 -2.74 -8.48 -10.36
N ASP A 59 -3.67 -8.95 -11.21
CA ASP A 59 -3.70 -8.62 -12.64
C ASP A 59 -4.22 -7.20 -12.92
N ASN A 60 -5.00 -6.62 -12.01
CA ASN A 60 -5.60 -5.29 -12.18
C ASN A 60 -5.42 -4.43 -10.93
N VAL A 61 -4.17 -4.08 -10.62
CA VAL A 61 -3.83 -3.30 -9.43
C VAL A 61 -2.85 -2.18 -9.74
N SER A 62 -3.06 -1.02 -9.12
CA SER A 62 -2.06 0.03 -9.04
C SER A 62 -1.16 -0.24 -7.84
N ALA A 63 0.15 -0.26 -8.05
CA ALA A 63 1.12 -0.58 -7.00
C ALA A 63 2.14 0.54 -6.80
N VAL A 64 2.45 0.82 -5.54
CA VAL A 64 3.61 1.61 -5.13
C VAL A 64 4.60 0.66 -4.48
N SER A 65 5.84 0.64 -4.95
CA SER A 65 6.93 -0.16 -4.39
C SER A 65 7.97 0.73 -3.73
N MET A 66 8.44 0.33 -2.56
CA MET A 66 9.52 0.99 -1.85
C MET A 66 10.50 -0.05 -1.34
N ASP A 67 11.75 0.06 -1.77
CA ASP A 67 12.85 -0.72 -1.22
C ASP A 67 13.46 0.02 -0.03
N TYR A 68 13.93 -0.72 0.97
CA TYR A 68 14.64 -0.17 2.10
C TYR A 68 15.87 -1.02 2.44
N GLU A 69 16.95 -0.35 2.80
CA GLU A 69 18.18 -0.97 3.31
C GLU A 69 18.59 -0.26 4.60
N SER A 70 18.56 -1.00 5.71
CA SER A 70 18.94 -0.53 7.04
C SER A 70 19.51 -1.70 7.85
N SER A 71 19.19 -1.82 9.15
CA SER A 71 19.49 -2.99 9.98
C SER A 71 18.86 -4.28 9.46
N PHE A 72 17.90 -4.17 8.56
CA PHE A 72 17.35 -5.23 7.71
C PHE A 72 16.99 -4.60 6.36
N SER A 73 16.91 -5.43 5.32
CA SER A 73 16.60 -5.02 3.96
C SER A 73 15.34 -5.72 3.47
N GLY A 74 14.58 -5.07 2.60
CA GLY A 74 13.41 -5.65 1.97
C GLY A 74 12.65 -4.63 1.13
N SER A 75 11.48 -5.06 0.66
CA SER A 75 10.60 -4.26 -0.20
C SER A 75 9.22 -4.19 0.42
N VAL A 76 8.58 -3.04 0.32
CA VAL A 76 7.20 -2.79 0.71
C VAL A 76 6.40 -2.50 -0.55
N PHE A 77 5.25 -3.15 -0.68
CA PHE A 77 4.30 -2.90 -1.75
C PHE A 77 2.98 -2.43 -1.17
N LEU A 78 2.49 -1.30 -1.66
CA LEU A 78 1.13 -0.83 -1.44
C LEU A 78 0.34 -1.08 -2.70
N MET A 79 -0.71 -1.89 -2.60
CA MET A 79 -1.54 -2.31 -3.73
C MET A 79 -2.95 -1.77 -3.55
N ILE A 80 -3.45 -1.07 -4.57
CA ILE A 80 -4.74 -0.36 -4.53
C ILE A 80 -5.46 -0.57 -5.87
N PRO A 81 -6.79 -0.78 -5.89
CA PRO A 81 -7.55 -0.81 -7.13
C PRO A 81 -7.33 0.46 -7.98
N PRO A 82 -7.21 0.36 -9.31
CA PRO A 82 -6.95 1.51 -10.19
C PRO A 82 -7.98 2.64 -10.06
N GLU A 83 -9.24 2.29 -9.84
CA GLU A 83 -10.32 3.26 -9.64
C GLU A 83 -10.10 4.08 -8.35
N SER A 84 -9.74 3.40 -7.26
CA SER A 84 -9.43 4.04 -5.98
C SER A 84 -8.17 4.91 -6.05
N ALA A 85 -7.13 4.46 -6.78
CA ALA A 85 -5.94 5.26 -7.03
C ALA A 85 -6.27 6.55 -7.78
N THR A 86 -7.16 6.47 -8.78
CA THR A 86 -7.61 7.64 -9.55
C THR A 86 -8.34 8.66 -8.67
N VAL A 87 -9.23 8.19 -7.79
CA VAL A 87 -9.93 9.05 -6.81
C VAL A 87 -8.93 9.75 -5.88
N LEU A 88 -7.94 9.01 -5.37
CA LEU A 88 -6.92 9.56 -4.48
C LEU A 88 -6.08 10.65 -5.16
N VAL A 89 -5.60 10.40 -6.38
CA VAL A 89 -4.81 11.37 -7.16
C VAL A 89 -5.64 12.62 -7.46
N SER A 90 -6.89 12.45 -7.89
CA SER A 90 -7.81 13.56 -8.20
C SER A 90 -8.04 14.44 -6.97
N ALA A 91 -8.22 13.83 -5.80
CA ALA A 91 -8.33 14.54 -4.53
C ALA A 91 -7.06 15.33 -4.18
N LEU A 92 -5.87 14.77 -4.45
CA LEU A 92 -4.58 15.41 -4.15
C LEU A 92 -4.25 16.57 -5.09
N VAL A 93 -4.60 16.46 -6.37
CA VAL A 93 -4.33 17.48 -7.40
C VAL A 93 -5.45 18.55 -7.44
N ASN A 94 -6.57 18.30 -6.75
CA ASN A 94 -7.77 19.16 -6.75
C ASN A 94 -8.35 19.37 -8.17
N GLU A 95 -8.26 18.32 -8.99
CA GLU A 95 -8.83 18.24 -10.33
C GLU A 95 -9.90 17.14 -10.36
N GLU A 96 -10.96 17.35 -11.13
CA GLU A 96 -11.93 16.28 -11.41
C GLU A 96 -11.22 15.09 -12.07
N PRO A 97 -11.56 13.84 -11.71
CA PRO A 97 -10.91 12.67 -12.29
C PRO A 97 -11.09 12.69 -13.81
N ALA A 98 -10.01 13.01 -14.52
CA ALA A 98 -9.97 12.90 -15.97
C ALA A 98 -10.21 11.43 -16.33
N PRO A 99 -11.07 11.13 -17.33
CA PRO A 99 -11.31 9.75 -17.72
C PRO A 99 -10.00 9.12 -18.23
N SER A 100 -9.54 8.12 -17.48
CA SER A 100 -8.65 7.03 -17.89
C SER A 100 -7.49 7.38 -18.83
N VAL A 101 -6.65 8.35 -18.46
CA VAL A 101 -5.32 8.53 -19.08
C VAL A 101 -4.28 8.89 -18.02
N LEU A 102 -4.07 8.00 -17.05
CA LEU A 102 -2.79 7.95 -16.32
C LEU A 102 -1.79 7.16 -17.18
N THR A 103 -1.53 7.64 -18.40
CA THR A 103 -0.45 7.09 -19.23
C THR A 103 0.89 7.57 -18.70
N LEU A 104 1.62 6.62 -18.13
CA LEU A 104 3.04 6.38 -18.45
C LEU A 104 3.99 7.58 -18.24
N TYR A 105 4.14 8.11 -17.02
CA TYR A 105 5.27 9.01 -16.76
C TYR A 105 6.02 8.86 -15.42
N GLU A 106 5.78 7.82 -14.63
CA GLU A 106 6.60 7.58 -13.42
C GLU A 106 7.17 6.15 -13.38
N ARG A 107 7.80 5.73 -14.49
CA ARG A 107 8.82 4.68 -14.40
C ARG A 107 10.13 5.33 -13.99
N GLU A 108 10.38 5.42 -12.70
CA GLU A 108 11.78 5.51 -12.23
C GLU A 108 12.52 4.29 -12.83
N PRO A 109 13.61 4.50 -13.60
CA PRO A 109 14.33 3.39 -14.19
C PRO A 109 14.89 2.53 -13.06
N CYS A 110 14.51 1.26 -13.04
CA CYS A 110 15.10 0.24 -12.18
C CYS A 110 16.62 0.23 -12.45
N VAL A 111 17.39 0.81 -11.54
CA VAL A 111 18.86 0.76 -11.58
C VAL A 111 19.27 -0.63 -11.13
N ARG A 112 20.00 -1.31 -12.01
CA ARG A 112 20.57 -2.66 -11.83
C ARG A 112 21.44 -2.79 -10.59
#